data_AF-A0A7V9TA38-F1
#
_entry.id   AF-A0A7V9TA38-F1
#
_cell.length_a   1.000
_cell.length_b   1.000
_cell.length_c   1.000
_cell.angle_alpha   90.00
_cell.angle_beta   90.00
_cell.angle_gamma   90.00
#
_symmetry.space_group_name_H-M   'P 1'
#
loop_
_entity.id
_entity.type
_entity.pdbx_description
1 polymer ?
#
loop_
_entity_poly.entity_id
_entity_poly.type
_entity_poly.pdbx_seq_one_letter_code
_entity_poly.pdbx_strand_id
1 'polypeptide(L)'
;PDAVGSVGGWNAGSVDRFIAGYRAGARRASPSIRLLNGYAFNFWDPDPCERIASGQIAKGVGVVFSVAGGCGLGTLAAARRHRVFGIGVDIDQSALGPYVLTSAVKDVGLITYLTIELLVQGRLDTGGDTTLGLREGVLRLGRVSPRVPRALIERTLEIERRIASGRIKGIPTTVGK
;
A
#
# COMPACT_ATOMS: atom_id res chain seq x y z
N PRO A 1 -11.59 -7.73 11.72
CA PRO A 1 -11.12 -9.04 11.22
C PRO A 1 -9.88 -9.46 12.00
N ASP A 2 -9.67 -10.76 12.20
CA ASP A 2 -8.52 -11.27 12.99
C ASP A 2 -7.27 -11.49 12.14
N ALA A 3 -7.38 -11.34 10.82
CA ALA A 3 -6.28 -11.43 9.89
C ALA A 3 -6.36 -10.38 8.77
N VAL A 4 -5.19 -9.94 8.32
CA VAL A 4 -5.01 -9.10 7.14
C VAL A 4 -3.99 -9.74 6.19
N GLY A 5 -4.17 -9.52 4.89
CA GLY A 5 -3.35 -10.11 3.84
C GLY A 5 -2.69 -9.06 2.96
N SER A 6 -1.55 -9.43 2.36
CA SER A 6 -0.92 -8.69 1.27
C SER A 6 -0.62 -9.62 0.10
N VAL A 7 -0.73 -9.08 -1.11
CA VAL A 7 -0.37 -9.76 -2.35
C VAL A 7 0.59 -8.86 -3.13
N GLY A 8 1.85 -9.25 -3.15
CA GLY A 8 2.89 -8.59 -3.93
C GLY A 8 2.96 -9.16 -5.35
N GLY A 9 3.48 -8.37 -6.30
CA GLY A 9 3.87 -8.89 -7.60
C GLY A 9 5.18 -9.67 -7.48
N TRP A 10 6.29 -9.07 -7.85
CA TRP A 10 7.62 -9.63 -7.60
C TRP A 10 8.09 -9.40 -6.17
N ASN A 11 8.88 -10.33 -5.63
CA ASN A 11 9.63 -10.10 -4.41
C ASN A 11 10.82 -9.16 -4.72
N ALA A 12 10.54 -7.87 -4.67
CA ALA A 12 11.50 -6.79 -4.92
C ALA A 12 11.48 -5.79 -3.76
N GLY A 13 12.60 -5.12 -3.52
CA GLY A 13 12.75 -4.21 -2.37
C GLY A 13 11.69 -3.10 -2.31
N SER A 14 11.18 -2.63 -3.46
CA SER A 14 10.08 -1.65 -3.50
C SER A 14 8.75 -2.23 -3.03
N VAL A 15 8.42 -3.45 -3.45
CA VAL A 15 7.21 -4.19 -3.04
C VAL A 15 7.26 -4.52 -1.55
N ASP A 16 8.42 -4.97 -1.09
CA ASP A 16 8.65 -5.31 0.32
C ASP A 16 8.46 -4.14 1.26
N ARG A 17 8.90 -2.93 0.88
CA ARG A 17 8.71 -1.72 1.70
C ARG A 17 7.23 -1.41 1.94
N PHE A 18 6.38 -1.55 0.91
CA PHE A 18 4.93 -1.39 1.07
C PHE A 18 4.35 -2.42 2.04
N ILE A 19 4.70 -3.69 1.83
CA ILE A 19 4.15 -4.80 2.63
C ILE A 19 4.64 -4.72 4.08
N ALA A 20 5.92 -4.41 4.29
CA ALA A 20 6.52 -4.26 5.61
C ALA A 20 5.86 -3.11 6.41
N GLY A 21 5.65 -1.95 5.77
CA GLY A 21 4.94 -0.82 6.36
C GLY A 21 3.48 -1.18 6.74
N TYR A 22 2.78 -1.88 5.85
CA TYR A 22 1.42 -2.36 6.10
C TYR A 22 1.35 -3.31 7.30
N ARG A 23 2.25 -4.31 7.35
CA ARG A 23 2.36 -5.27 8.46
C ARG A 23 2.68 -4.57 9.79
N ALA A 24 3.57 -3.58 9.77
CA ALA A 24 3.91 -2.78 10.95
C ALA A 24 2.72 -1.96 11.45
N GLY A 25 2.00 -1.28 10.55
CA GLY A 25 0.78 -0.55 10.89
C GLY A 25 -0.32 -1.46 11.47
N ALA A 26 -0.53 -2.63 10.85
CA ALA A 26 -1.50 -3.62 11.31
C ALA A 26 -1.16 -4.13 12.72
N ARG A 27 0.09 -4.52 12.99
CA ARG A 27 0.54 -4.94 14.34
C ARG A 27 0.48 -3.83 15.36
N ARG A 28 0.75 -2.58 14.96
CA ARG A 28 0.64 -1.43 15.86
C ARG A 28 -0.80 -1.20 16.32
N ALA A 29 -1.76 -1.42 15.42
CA ALA A 29 -3.19 -1.30 15.73
C ALA A 29 -3.74 -2.51 16.49
N SER A 30 -3.27 -3.72 16.16
CA SER A 30 -3.67 -4.98 16.79
C SER A 30 -2.48 -5.94 16.86
N PRO A 31 -1.77 -6.02 18.01
CA PRO A 31 -0.53 -6.79 18.13
C PRO A 31 -0.64 -8.28 17.77
N SER A 32 -1.82 -8.87 18.02
CA SER A 32 -2.14 -10.27 17.74
C SER A 32 -2.70 -10.54 16.34
N ILE A 33 -2.82 -9.52 15.48
CA ILE A 33 -3.36 -9.69 14.13
C ILE A 33 -2.51 -10.71 13.34
N ARG A 34 -3.17 -11.67 12.70
CA ARG A 34 -2.48 -12.61 11.82
C ARG A 34 -2.20 -11.95 10.47
N LEU A 35 -0.97 -12.12 9.98
CA LEU A 35 -0.49 -11.50 8.75
C LEU A 35 -0.23 -12.58 7.71
N LEU A 36 -0.91 -12.50 6.56
CA LEU A 36 -0.65 -13.36 5.41
C LEU A 36 0.02 -12.55 4.31
N ASN A 37 0.98 -13.16 3.64
CA ASN A 37 1.64 -12.57 2.49
C ASN A 37 1.78 -13.60 1.38
N GLY A 38 1.73 -13.16 0.12
CA GLY A 38 2.06 -13.98 -1.03
C GLY A 38 2.58 -13.12 -2.18
N TYR A 39 3.51 -13.65 -2.95
CA TYR A 39 4.02 -13.01 -4.17
C TYR A 39 3.49 -13.77 -5.38
N ALA A 40 2.90 -13.04 -6.31
CA ALA A 40 2.40 -13.59 -7.58
C ALA A 40 3.53 -13.84 -8.58
N PHE A 41 4.70 -13.22 -8.38
CA PHE A 41 5.81 -13.18 -9.33
C PHE A 41 5.36 -12.72 -10.72
N ASN A 42 4.44 -11.76 -10.74
CA ASN A 42 3.85 -11.17 -11.93
C ASN A 42 3.34 -9.75 -11.59
N PHE A 43 3.46 -8.80 -12.52
CA PHE A 43 2.90 -7.44 -12.38
C PHE A 43 1.75 -7.15 -13.35
N TRP A 44 1.43 -8.06 -14.26
CA TRP A 44 0.55 -7.81 -15.39
C TRP A 44 -0.68 -8.73 -15.40
N ASP A 45 -0.46 -10.02 -15.17
CA ASP A 45 -1.51 -11.05 -15.19
C ASP A 45 -2.31 -11.05 -13.88
N PRO A 46 -3.63 -10.76 -13.90
CA PRO A 46 -4.46 -10.73 -12.69
C PRO A 46 -4.71 -12.10 -12.04
N ASP A 47 -4.68 -13.19 -12.81
CA ASP A 47 -5.07 -14.52 -12.35
C ASP A 47 -4.27 -15.03 -11.14
N PRO A 48 -2.92 -14.95 -11.10
CA PRO A 48 -2.15 -15.37 -9.94
C PRO A 48 -2.45 -14.53 -8.69
N CYS A 49 -2.62 -13.22 -8.84
CA CYS A 49 -2.98 -12.33 -7.73
C CYS A 49 -4.38 -12.64 -7.16
N GLU A 50 -5.34 -12.96 -8.02
CA GLU A 50 -6.69 -13.35 -7.60
C GLU A 50 -6.68 -14.67 -6.82
N ARG A 51 -5.94 -15.67 -7.30
CA ARG A 51 -5.83 -16.98 -6.64
C ARG A 51 -5.21 -16.87 -5.26
N ILE A 52 -4.12 -16.12 -5.13
CA ILE A 52 -3.44 -15.89 -3.85
C ILE A 52 -4.41 -15.17 -2.89
N ALA A 53 -5.03 -14.07 -3.33
CA ALA A 53 -5.96 -13.30 -2.50
C ALA A 53 -7.15 -14.15 -2.04
N SER A 54 -7.77 -14.90 -2.95
CA SER A 54 -8.89 -15.80 -2.62
C SER A 54 -8.49 -16.85 -1.58
N GLY A 55 -7.29 -17.44 -1.70
CA GLY A 55 -6.75 -18.37 -0.70
C GLY A 55 -6.47 -17.73 0.65
N GLN A 56 -6.00 -16.49 0.70
CA GLN A 56 -5.83 -15.74 1.95
C GLN A 56 -7.18 -15.43 2.61
N ILE A 57 -8.18 -15.02 1.82
CA ILE A 57 -9.53 -14.72 2.29
C ILE A 57 -10.22 -15.98 2.84
N ALA A 58 -10.07 -17.13 2.15
CA ALA A 58 -10.54 -18.43 2.66
C ALA A 58 -9.89 -18.81 4.00
N LYS A 59 -8.68 -18.32 4.27
CA LYS A 59 -7.98 -18.45 5.56
C LYS A 59 -8.37 -17.35 6.55
N GLY A 60 -9.45 -16.60 6.34
CA GLY A 60 -10.01 -15.63 7.28
C GLY A 60 -9.45 -14.20 7.18
N VAL A 61 -8.75 -13.85 6.10
CA VAL A 61 -8.34 -12.47 5.86
C VAL A 61 -9.55 -11.59 5.52
N GLY A 62 -9.73 -10.50 6.27
CA GLY A 62 -10.83 -9.54 6.04
C GLY A 62 -10.44 -8.26 5.31
N VAL A 63 -9.14 -8.03 5.08
CA VAL A 63 -8.62 -6.92 4.26
C VAL A 63 -7.38 -7.40 3.51
N VAL A 64 -7.36 -7.24 2.18
CA VAL A 64 -6.21 -7.58 1.32
C VAL A 64 -5.58 -6.34 0.71
N PHE A 65 -4.28 -6.15 0.92
CA PHE A 65 -3.50 -5.08 0.30
C PHE A 65 -2.80 -5.59 -0.97
N SER A 66 -3.07 -4.95 -2.10
CA SER A 66 -2.45 -5.29 -3.38
C SER A 66 -1.24 -4.41 -3.66
N VAL A 67 -0.09 -5.03 -3.94
CA VAL A 67 1.19 -4.38 -4.29
C VAL A 67 1.76 -5.02 -5.56
N ALA A 68 0.96 -5.04 -6.63
CA ALA A 68 1.24 -5.89 -7.79
C ALA A 68 0.88 -5.27 -9.15
N GLY A 69 0.79 -3.94 -9.28
CA GLY A 69 0.47 -3.29 -10.56
C GLY A 69 -0.82 -3.83 -11.20
N GLY A 70 -0.77 -4.17 -12.48
CA GLY A 70 -1.90 -4.76 -13.22
C GLY A 70 -2.38 -6.10 -12.65
N CYS A 71 -1.47 -6.97 -12.21
CA CYS A 71 -1.81 -8.21 -11.49
C CYS A 71 -2.71 -7.92 -10.29
N GLY A 72 -2.46 -6.79 -9.61
CA GLY A 72 -3.19 -6.38 -8.43
C GLY A 72 -4.70 -6.20 -8.61
N LEU A 73 -5.16 -5.98 -9.85
CA LEU A 73 -6.58 -5.95 -10.16
C LEU A 73 -7.28 -7.28 -9.83
N GLY A 74 -6.60 -8.41 -9.97
CA GLY A 74 -7.09 -9.72 -9.53
C GLY A 74 -7.25 -9.83 -8.01
N THR A 75 -6.33 -9.24 -7.23
CA THR A 75 -6.48 -9.15 -5.76
C THR A 75 -7.72 -8.33 -5.38
N LEU A 76 -7.94 -7.19 -6.04
CA LEU A 76 -9.11 -6.34 -5.79
C LEU A 76 -10.41 -7.00 -6.27
N ALA A 77 -10.37 -7.76 -7.37
CA ALA A 77 -11.51 -8.55 -7.85
C ALA A 77 -11.91 -9.63 -6.83
N ALA A 78 -10.94 -10.35 -6.26
CA ALA A 78 -11.18 -11.31 -5.17
C ALA A 78 -11.81 -10.61 -3.95
N ALA A 79 -11.28 -9.45 -3.54
CA ALA A 79 -11.83 -8.69 -2.42
C ALA A 79 -13.33 -8.36 -2.64
N ARG A 80 -13.66 -7.86 -3.83
CA ARG A 80 -15.05 -7.58 -4.25
C ARG A 80 -15.92 -8.83 -4.20
N ARG A 81 -15.48 -9.93 -4.83
CA ARG A 81 -16.23 -11.20 -4.91
C ARG A 81 -16.55 -11.76 -3.53
N HIS A 82 -15.58 -11.73 -2.63
CA HIS A 82 -15.72 -12.26 -1.27
C HIS A 82 -16.22 -11.23 -0.25
N ARG A 83 -16.63 -10.02 -0.72
CA ARG A 83 -17.19 -8.96 0.12
C ARG A 83 -16.29 -8.54 1.29
N VAL A 84 -14.98 -8.61 1.10
CA VAL A 84 -13.97 -8.07 2.01
C VAL A 84 -13.40 -6.76 1.45
N PHE A 85 -12.65 -6.03 2.27
CA PHE A 85 -12.01 -4.80 1.80
C PHE A 85 -10.72 -5.09 1.02
N GLY A 86 -10.49 -4.32 -0.04
CA GLY A 86 -9.22 -4.25 -0.76
C GLY A 86 -8.50 -2.93 -0.51
N ILE A 87 -7.17 -2.93 -0.50
CA ILE A 87 -6.36 -1.70 -0.52
C ILE A 87 -5.57 -1.70 -1.84
N GLY A 88 -5.67 -0.61 -2.59
CA GLY A 88 -4.95 -0.40 -3.85
C GLY A 88 -3.56 0.21 -3.68
N VAL A 89 -2.82 0.35 -4.77
CA VAL A 89 -1.47 0.94 -4.79
C VAL A 89 -1.27 1.82 -6.03
N ASP A 90 -0.26 2.70 -5.95
CA ASP A 90 0.22 3.62 -6.98
C ASP A 90 -0.78 4.74 -7.30
N ILE A 91 -2.01 4.42 -7.70
CA ILE A 91 -3.08 5.38 -7.98
C ILE A 91 -4.25 5.24 -7.01
N ASP A 92 -5.12 6.25 -6.99
CA ASP A 92 -6.42 6.14 -6.32
C ASP A 92 -7.32 5.17 -7.10
N GLN A 93 -7.58 4.00 -6.53
CA GLN A 93 -8.39 2.95 -7.14
C GLN A 93 -9.83 2.92 -6.60
N SER A 94 -10.26 3.96 -5.88
CA SER A 94 -11.62 4.04 -5.31
C SER A 94 -12.74 4.00 -6.35
N ALA A 95 -12.44 4.34 -7.61
CA ALA A 95 -13.36 4.22 -8.74
C ALA A 95 -13.83 2.77 -8.99
N LEU A 96 -13.08 1.76 -8.53
CA LEU A 96 -13.50 0.35 -8.64
C LEU A 96 -14.69 0.02 -7.73
N GLY A 97 -14.92 0.82 -6.67
CA GLY A 97 -16.10 0.73 -5.83
C GLY A 97 -15.80 0.85 -4.32
N PRO A 98 -16.84 0.92 -3.48
CA PRO A 98 -16.71 1.18 -2.04
C PRO A 98 -16.06 0.04 -1.23
N TYR A 99 -15.77 -1.11 -1.86
CA TYR A 99 -14.99 -2.19 -1.27
C TYR A 99 -13.47 -1.90 -1.30
N VAL A 100 -13.02 -0.95 -2.13
CA VAL A 100 -11.67 -0.41 -2.03
C VAL A 100 -11.65 0.52 -0.82
N LEU A 101 -10.99 0.07 0.24
CA LEU A 101 -10.88 0.79 1.52
C LEU A 101 -10.16 2.12 1.34
N THR A 102 -9.05 2.10 0.61
CA THR A 102 -8.23 3.24 0.17
C THR A 102 -7.16 2.72 -0.79
N SER A 103 -6.25 3.58 -1.24
CA SER A 103 -5.02 3.20 -1.93
C SER A 103 -3.80 3.79 -1.22
N ALA A 104 -2.69 3.06 -1.21
CA ALA A 104 -1.37 3.63 -0.94
C ALA A 104 -0.86 4.30 -2.24
N VAL A 105 -1.19 5.58 -2.41
CA VAL A 105 -0.84 6.34 -3.62
C VAL A 105 0.66 6.62 -3.63
N LYS A 106 1.28 6.36 -4.78
CA LYS A 106 2.65 6.74 -5.11
C LYS A 106 2.59 7.48 -6.43
N ASP A 107 2.62 8.80 -6.35
CA ASP A 107 2.48 9.67 -7.51
C ASP A 107 3.79 9.72 -8.31
N VAL A 108 3.98 8.72 -9.18
CA VAL A 108 5.18 8.61 -10.02
C VAL A 108 5.33 9.82 -10.94
N GLY A 109 4.22 10.40 -11.41
CA GLY A 109 4.24 11.61 -12.23
C GLY A 109 4.82 12.80 -11.48
N LEU A 110 4.35 13.04 -10.24
CA LEU A 110 4.89 14.10 -9.39
C LEU A 110 6.35 13.83 -8.99
N ILE A 111 6.70 12.56 -8.71
CA ILE A 111 8.09 12.17 -8.42
C ILE A 111 9.01 12.53 -9.60
N THR A 112 8.63 12.17 -10.82
CA THR A 112 9.39 12.50 -12.03
C THR A 112 9.50 14.00 -12.23
N TYR A 113 8.40 14.74 -12.07
CA TYR A 113 8.40 16.19 -12.19
C TYR A 113 9.35 16.86 -11.19
N LEU A 114 9.23 16.53 -9.90
CA LEU A 114 10.09 17.11 -8.85
C LEU A 114 11.57 16.74 -9.05
N THR A 115 11.85 15.54 -9.54
CA THR A 115 13.23 15.13 -9.83
C THR A 115 13.84 15.95 -10.97
N ILE A 116 13.07 16.18 -12.05
CA ILE A 116 13.50 17.04 -13.16
C ILE A 116 13.65 18.49 -12.71
N GLU A 117 12.72 18.99 -11.89
CA GLU A 117 12.80 20.34 -11.33
C GLU A 117 14.09 20.53 -10.50
N LEU A 118 14.41 19.58 -9.62
CA LEU A 118 15.66 19.60 -8.85
C LEU A 118 16.89 19.61 -9.76
N LEU A 119 16.88 18.85 -10.87
CA LEU A 119 17.99 18.82 -11.82
C LEU A 119 18.15 20.16 -12.52
N VAL A 120 17.07 20.74 -13.04
CA VAL A 120 17.08 22.05 -13.73
C VAL A 120 17.55 23.16 -12.79
N GLN A 121 17.20 23.09 -11.51
CA GLN A 121 17.65 24.03 -10.49
C GLN A 121 19.11 23.81 -10.03
N GLY A 122 19.79 22.78 -10.53
CA GLY A 122 21.15 22.42 -10.07
C GLY A 122 21.20 21.91 -8.62
N ARG A 123 20.07 21.40 -8.11
CA ARG A 123 19.88 20.95 -6.72
C ARG A 123 19.75 19.45 -6.58
N LEU A 124 19.67 18.70 -7.69
CA LEU A 124 19.64 17.26 -7.66
C LEU A 124 21.03 16.71 -7.33
N ASP A 125 21.12 15.87 -6.31
CA ASP A 125 22.32 15.06 -6.07
C ASP A 125 22.38 13.93 -7.10
N THR A 126 23.22 14.10 -8.12
CA THR A 126 23.40 13.11 -9.20
C THR A 126 24.30 11.95 -8.79
N GLY A 127 24.93 11.99 -7.61
CA GLY A 127 25.82 10.95 -7.09
C GLY A 127 25.17 10.04 -6.04
N GLY A 128 23.92 10.31 -5.64
CA GLY A 128 23.25 9.63 -4.55
C GLY A 128 21.75 9.39 -4.76
N ASP A 129 21.12 8.82 -3.75
CA ASP A 129 19.67 8.57 -3.74
C ASP A 129 18.90 9.84 -3.36
N THR A 130 17.98 10.26 -4.22
CA THR A 130 16.97 11.27 -3.87
C THR A 130 15.75 10.60 -3.25
N THR A 131 15.41 10.96 -2.01
CA THR A 131 14.24 10.41 -1.29
C THR A 131 13.10 11.41 -1.30
N LEU A 132 11.99 11.05 -1.95
CA LEU A 132 10.72 11.77 -1.93
C LEU A 132 9.65 10.89 -1.27
N GLY A 133 8.85 11.46 -0.37
CA GLY A 133 7.88 10.71 0.43
C GLY A 133 6.64 11.49 0.82
N LEU A 134 6.12 11.19 2.01
CA LEU A 134 4.93 11.85 2.57
C LEU A 134 5.12 13.36 2.73
N ARG A 135 6.36 13.82 2.95
CA ARG A 135 6.67 15.25 3.15
C ARG A 135 6.46 16.06 1.87
N GLU A 136 6.86 15.51 0.73
CA GLU A 136 6.72 16.14 -0.59
C GLU A 136 5.34 15.86 -1.20
N GLY A 137 4.47 15.13 -0.51
CA GLY A 137 3.12 14.79 -0.97
C GLY A 137 3.07 13.72 -2.07
N VAL A 138 4.21 13.16 -2.46
CA VAL A 138 4.30 12.13 -3.51
C VAL A 138 3.79 10.77 -3.03
N LEU A 139 3.82 10.54 -1.72
CA LEU A 139 3.15 9.41 -1.08
C LEU A 139 1.98 9.96 -0.26
N ARG A 140 0.82 9.29 -0.32
CA ARG A 140 -0.37 9.67 0.45
C ARG A 140 -1.41 8.55 0.45
N LEU A 141 -2.41 8.64 1.31
CA LEU A 141 -3.63 7.87 1.14
C LEU A 141 -4.49 8.42 -0.03
N GLY A 142 -5.06 7.50 -0.81
CA GLY A 142 -6.13 7.79 -1.75
C GLY A 142 -7.46 8.05 -1.02
N ARG A 143 -8.52 8.31 -1.79
CA ARG A 143 -9.88 8.44 -1.24
C ARG A 143 -10.22 7.22 -0.38
N VAL A 144 -10.62 7.48 0.85
CA VAL A 144 -11.04 6.43 1.79
C VAL A 144 -12.51 6.11 1.54
N SER A 145 -12.86 4.81 1.60
CA SER A 145 -14.24 4.34 1.47
C SER A 145 -15.17 5.04 2.47
N PRO A 146 -16.38 5.45 2.06
CA PRO A 146 -17.36 6.05 2.96
C PRO A 146 -17.84 5.08 4.06
N ARG A 147 -17.51 3.79 3.95
CA ARG A 147 -17.79 2.76 4.97
C ARG A 147 -16.87 2.86 6.19
N VAL A 148 -15.82 3.68 6.14
CA VAL A 148 -14.89 3.88 7.25
C VAL A 148 -15.38 5.03 8.15
N PRO A 149 -15.53 4.81 9.47
CA PRO A 149 -15.84 5.89 10.40
C PRO A 149 -14.86 7.07 10.29
N ARG A 150 -15.39 8.29 10.23
CA ARG A 150 -14.60 9.53 10.09
C ARG A 150 -13.47 9.64 11.11
N ALA A 151 -13.72 9.27 12.37
CA ALA A 151 -12.71 9.30 13.43
C ALA A 151 -11.47 8.41 13.12
N LEU A 152 -11.66 7.27 12.43
CA LEU A 152 -10.55 6.41 12.02
C LEU A 152 -9.75 7.02 10.85
N ILE A 153 -10.43 7.74 9.96
CA ILE A 153 -9.79 8.48 8.87
C ILE A 153 -8.90 9.57 9.46
N GLU A 154 -9.44 10.41 10.35
CA GLU A 154 -8.72 11.51 10.99
C GLU A 154 -7.51 11.02 11.78
N ARG A 155 -7.66 9.93 12.54
CA ARG A 155 -6.55 9.30 13.28
C ARG A 155 -5.47 8.76 12.35
N THR A 156 -5.84 8.16 11.22
CA THR A 156 -4.87 7.67 10.23
C THR A 156 -4.10 8.83 9.57
N LEU A 157 -4.79 9.91 9.21
CA LEU A 157 -4.17 11.12 8.65
C LEU A 157 -3.25 11.82 9.65
N GLU A 158 -3.55 11.76 10.95
CA GLU A 158 -2.63 12.25 11.98
C GLU A 158 -1.34 11.42 12.05
N ILE A 159 -1.44 10.08 11.96
CA ILE A 159 -0.28 9.19 11.89
C ILE A 159 0.57 9.52 10.65
N GLU A 160 -0.06 9.72 9.49
CA GLU A 160 0.62 10.13 8.25
C GLU A 160 1.44 11.42 8.47
N ARG A 161 0.83 12.46 9.05
CA ARG A 161 1.52 13.72 9.40
C ARG A 161 2.70 13.50 10.36
N ARG A 162 2.55 12.61 11.34
CA ARG A 162 3.62 12.30 12.30
C ARG A 162 4.77 11.53 11.65
N ILE A 163 4.51 10.69 10.65
CA ILE A 163 5.56 10.04 9.85
C ILE A 163 6.26 11.09 8.98
N ALA A 164 5.50 11.94 8.27
CA ALA A 164 6.05 13.01 7.43
C ALA A 164 6.94 13.99 8.19
N SER A 165 6.57 14.31 9.44
CA SER A 165 7.36 15.17 10.32
C SER A 165 8.55 14.46 10.99
N GLY A 166 8.71 13.15 10.79
CA GLY A 166 9.73 12.35 11.46
C GLY A 166 9.50 12.11 12.97
N ARG A 167 8.28 12.36 13.48
CA ARG A 167 7.93 11.99 14.87
C ARG A 167 7.72 10.48 15.02
N ILE A 168 7.31 9.81 13.94
CA ILE A 168 7.31 8.35 13.82
C ILE A 168 8.41 7.98 12.82
N LYS A 169 9.30 7.08 13.23
CA LYS A 169 10.49 6.63 12.49
C LYS A 169 10.63 5.11 12.65
N GLY A 170 11.62 4.52 11.97
CA GLY A 170 11.95 3.09 12.13
C GLY A 170 10.89 2.15 11.54
N ILE A 171 10.18 2.59 10.50
CA ILE A 171 9.24 1.74 9.78
C ILE A 171 10.03 0.64 9.06
N PRO A 172 9.74 -0.65 9.29
CA PRO A 172 10.46 -1.74 8.63
C PRO A 172 10.37 -1.65 7.11
N THR A 173 11.46 -2.01 6.42
CA THR A 173 11.56 -1.97 4.95
C THR A 173 11.60 -3.35 4.31
N THR A 174 11.62 -4.41 5.12
CA THR A 174 11.69 -5.79 4.68
C THR A 174 10.53 -6.60 5.25
N VAL A 175 10.04 -7.55 4.47
CA VAL A 175 9.05 -8.51 4.94
C VAL A 175 9.81 -9.56 5.73
N GLY A 176 9.81 -9.45 7.06
CA GLY A 176 10.49 -10.40 7.95
C GLY A 176 10.14 -11.85 7.58
N LYS A 177 11.16 -12.71 7.54
CA LYS A 177 11.04 -14.16 7.34
C LYS A 177 10.17 -14.77 8.45
#